data_AF-A0A6M3M6Z4-F1
#
_entry.id   AF-A0A6M3M6Z4-F1
#
_cell.length_a   1.000
_cell.length_b   1.000
_cell.length_c   1.000
_cell.angle_alpha   90.00
_cell.angle_beta   90.00
_cell.angle_gamma   90.00
#
_symmetry.space_group_name_H-M   'P 1'
#
loop_
_entity.id
_entity.type
_entity.pdbx_description
1 polymer ?
#
loop_
_entity_poly.entity_id
_entity_poly.type
_entity_poly.pdbx_seq_one_letter_code
_entity_poly.pdbx_strand_id
1 'polypeptide(L)'
;MCQVKSGEAVYAGGDLRIYHLPGEDSHNAIREHFHIRDGLGAAASRHTPIECIPVRGLFDIEDYDFVFDAGRPDWWEEWMTERAKHELFAAWMAEWDGKTLVRKGYADLRSLTEIPAGVTLRIGGDANLISLTTIPAGVTLRIGGDANLISLTTIPAGVTLRIGG
;
A
#
# COMPACT_ATOMS: atom_id res chain seq x y z
N MET A 1 -0.12 -10.84 5.95
CA MET A 1 -0.85 -10.44 4.73
C MET A 1 -0.32 -9.08 4.38
N CYS A 2 0.20 -8.94 3.16
CA CYS A 2 0.80 -7.70 2.71
C CYS A 2 -0.25 -6.60 2.62
N GLN A 3 0.14 -5.36 2.89
CA GLN A 3 -0.80 -4.25 3.07
C GLN A 3 -1.16 -3.55 1.75
N VAL A 4 -0.80 -2.28 1.59
CA VAL A 4 -1.26 -1.43 0.48
C VAL A 4 -0.29 -1.46 -0.69
N LYS A 5 1.00 -1.25 -0.41
CA LYS A 5 2.03 -1.31 -1.43
C LYS A 5 3.27 -2.02 -0.93
N SER A 6 3.55 -3.15 -1.57
CA SER A 6 4.70 -3.99 -1.30
C SER A 6 5.78 -3.80 -2.35
N GLY A 7 7.02 -4.04 -1.93
CA GLY A 7 8.15 -4.21 -2.83
C GLY A 7 9.19 -5.17 -2.25
N GLU A 8 10.05 -5.66 -3.13
CA GLU A 8 11.27 -6.36 -2.76
C GLU A 8 12.46 -5.44 -3.03
N ALA A 9 13.12 -5.00 -1.96
CA ALA A 9 14.31 -4.18 -2.08
C ALA A 9 15.51 -5.08 -2.29
N VAL A 10 16.29 -4.85 -3.34
CA VAL A 10 17.51 -5.60 -3.67
C VAL A 10 18.69 -4.64 -3.65
N TYR A 11 19.72 -5.00 -2.88
CA TYR A 11 20.95 -4.24 -2.78
C TYR A 11 22.13 -5.05 -3.32
N ALA A 12 22.79 -4.52 -4.35
CA ALA A 12 23.93 -5.16 -4.99
C ALA A 12 24.91 -4.09 -5.53
N GLY A 13 26.19 -4.23 -5.19
CA GLY A 13 27.24 -3.35 -5.73
C GLY A 13 27.07 -1.87 -5.40
N GLY A 14 26.41 -1.53 -4.29
CA GLY A 14 26.13 -0.14 -3.90
C GLY A 14 24.85 0.44 -4.50
N ASP A 15 24.13 -0.31 -5.33
CA ASP A 15 22.86 0.10 -5.94
C ASP A 15 21.68 -0.56 -5.22
N LEU A 16 20.72 0.27 -4.81
CA LEU A 16 19.42 -0.16 -4.28
C LEU A 16 18.40 -0.15 -5.42
N ARG A 17 17.74 -1.29 -5.65
CA ARG A 17 16.61 -1.40 -6.58
C ARG A 17 15.37 -1.87 -5.83
N ILE A 18 14.25 -1.21 -6.06
CA ILE A 18 12.97 -1.61 -5.49
C ILE A 18 12.15 -2.27 -6.58
N TYR A 19 11.82 -3.54 -6.39
CA TYR A 19 10.98 -4.29 -7.31
C TYR A 19 9.55 -4.31 -6.79
N HIS A 20 8.61 -3.85 -7.59
CA HIS A 20 7.19 -3.88 -7.27
C HIS A 20 6.36 -4.09 -8.53
N LEU A 21 5.12 -4.52 -8.38
CA LEU A 21 4.17 -4.72 -9.49
C LEU A 21 2.90 -3.88 -9.29
N PRO A 22 2.30 -3.32 -10.36
CA PRO A 22 1.00 -2.64 -10.26
C PRO A 22 -0.10 -3.60 -9.79
N GLY A 23 -0.92 -3.17 -8.83
CA GLY A 23 -2.00 -4.02 -8.29
C GLY A 23 -1.58 -5.28 -7.52
N GLU A 24 -0.29 -5.54 -7.33
CA GLU A 24 0.25 -6.71 -6.62
C GLU A 24 0.82 -6.28 -5.27
N ASP A 25 0.59 -7.08 -4.23
CA ASP A 25 1.13 -6.90 -2.88
C ASP A 25 1.89 -8.13 -2.35
N SER A 26 1.84 -9.27 -3.03
CA SER A 26 2.56 -10.48 -2.62
C SER A 26 4.05 -10.36 -2.88
N HIS A 27 4.85 -10.34 -1.81
CA HIS A 27 6.31 -10.43 -1.88
C HIS A 27 6.77 -11.66 -2.68
N ASN A 28 6.07 -12.79 -2.53
CA ASN A 28 6.39 -14.02 -3.27
C ASN A 28 6.14 -13.86 -4.77
N ALA A 29 5.02 -13.25 -5.18
CA ALA A 29 4.71 -13.02 -6.58
C ALA A 29 5.70 -12.04 -7.22
N ILE A 30 6.08 -10.98 -6.49
CA ILE A 30 7.11 -10.02 -6.93
C ILE A 30 8.46 -10.74 -7.13
N ARG A 31 8.89 -11.54 -6.16
CA ARG A 31 10.14 -12.32 -6.26
C ARG A 31 10.12 -13.29 -7.43
N GLU A 32 9.02 -14.01 -7.62
CA GLU A 32 8.85 -14.95 -8.72
C GLU A 32 8.95 -14.24 -10.07
N HIS A 33 8.21 -13.12 -10.22
CA HIS A 33 8.17 -12.33 -11.45
C HIS A 33 9.54 -11.76 -11.84
N PHE A 34 10.29 -11.23 -10.87
CA PHE A 34 11.61 -10.64 -11.11
C PHE A 34 12.78 -11.62 -10.92
N HIS A 35 12.47 -12.90 -10.66
CA HIS A 35 13.45 -13.95 -10.39
C HIS A 35 14.44 -13.62 -9.27
N ILE A 36 13.96 -12.95 -8.21
CA ILE A 36 14.75 -12.58 -7.03
C ILE A 36 14.89 -13.83 -6.16
N ARG A 37 16.14 -14.18 -5.81
CA ARG A 37 16.48 -15.36 -5.01
C ARG A 37 17.46 -14.99 -3.91
N ASP A 38 17.38 -15.73 -2.79
CA ASP A 38 18.29 -15.56 -1.67
C ASP A 38 19.74 -15.75 -2.10
N GLY A 39 20.54 -14.70 -1.92
CA GLY A 39 21.96 -14.68 -2.23
C GLY A 39 22.81 -14.88 -0.98
N LEU A 40 23.20 -16.12 -0.68
CA LEU A 40 24.12 -16.40 0.44
C LEU A 40 25.58 -16.22 -0.03
N GLY A 41 26.11 -14.99 0.04
CA GLY A 41 27.54 -14.71 -0.22
C GLY A 41 27.89 -13.22 -0.24
N ALA A 42 29.16 -12.86 0.01
CA ALA A 42 29.64 -11.47 0.03
C ALA A 42 29.52 -10.72 -1.31
N ALA A 43 29.37 -11.46 -2.42
CA ALA A 43 29.15 -10.95 -3.78
C ALA A 43 27.73 -11.20 -4.31
N ALA A 44 26.81 -11.73 -3.48
CA ALA A 44 25.44 -12.01 -3.86
C ALA A 44 24.53 -10.82 -3.52
N SER A 45 23.51 -10.59 -4.35
CA SER A 45 22.48 -9.59 -4.08
C SER A 45 21.76 -9.91 -2.78
N ARG A 46 21.72 -8.96 -1.85
CA ARG A 46 20.90 -9.06 -0.63
C ARG A 46 19.53 -8.49 -0.95
N HIS A 47 18.47 -9.07 -0.40
CA HIS A 47 17.14 -8.52 -0.57
C HIS A 47 16.29 -8.60 0.70
N THR A 48 15.29 -7.73 0.80
CA THR A 48 14.36 -7.70 1.92
C THR A 48 12.97 -7.22 1.48
N PRO A 49 11.89 -7.85 1.97
CA PRO A 49 10.53 -7.42 1.69
C PRO A 49 10.21 -6.14 2.49
N ILE A 50 9.67 -5.15 1.78
CA ILE A 50 9.38 -3.82 2.32
C ILE A 50 7.95 -3.41 1.97
N GLU A 51 7.32 -2.62 2.81
CA GLU A 51 5.98 -2.09 2.56
C GLU A 51 5.93 -0.59 2.85
N CYS A 52 5.10 0.11 2.06
CA CYS A 52 4.71 1.49 2.28
C CYS A 52 3.22 1.48 2.62
N ILE A 53 2.90 1.88 3.85
CA ILE A 53 1.59 1.64 4.46
C ILE A 53 0.95 2.94 4.91
N PRO A 54 -0.34 3.20 4.59
CA PRO A 54 -1.01 4.40 5.08
C PRO A 54 -1.27 4.27 6.58
N VAL A 55 -0.93 5.31 7.32
CA VAL A 55 -1.14 5.43 8.76
C VAL A 55 -2.14 6.52 9.14
N ARG A 56 -2.55 7.36 8.18
CA ARG A 56 -3.55 8.42 8.41
C ARG A 56 -4.46 8.68 7.22
N GLY A 57 -3.90 9.12 6.09
CA GLY A 57 -4.53 9.48 4.83
C GLY A 57 -4.02 8.65 3.63
N LEU A 58 -4.50 8.96 2.42
CA LEU A 58 -4.21 8.18 1.19
C LEU A 58 -3.31 8.88 0.17
N PHE A 59 -3.15 10.20 0.25
CA PHE A 59 -2.63 10.99 -0.87
C PHE A 59 -1.46 11.91 -0.49
N ASP A 60 -1.05 11.90 0.77
CA ASP A 60 0.17 12.57 1.24
C ASP A 60 1.16 11.48 1.67
N ILE A 61 2.44 11.63 1.31
CA ILE A 61 3.48 10.66 1.70
C ILE A 61 3.79 10.71 3.19
N GLU A 62 3.55 11.85 3.84
CA GLU A 62 3.69 11.99 5.30
C GLU A 62 2.67 11.16 6.07
N ASP A 63 1.61 10.71 5.38
CA ASP A 63 0.60 9.81 5.93
C ASP A 63 0.94 8.34 5.77
N TYR A 64 2.17 8.04 5.35
CA TYR A 64 2.63 6.69 5.15
C TYR A 64 3.81 6.39 6.06
N ASP A 65 3.86 5.16 6.55
CA ASP A 65 5.03 4.57 7.19
C ASP A 65 5.73 3.62 6.23
N PHE A 66 7.03 3.43 6.48
CA PHE A 66 7.85 2.43 5.82
C PHE A 66 8.17 1.30 6.78
N VAL A 67 7.89 0.06 6.38
CA VAL A 67 8.08 -1.12 7.23
C VAL A 67 8.81 -2.23 6.50
N PHE A 68 9.52 -3.05 7.28
CA PHE A 68 10.11 -4.30 6.82
C PHE A 68 9.22 -5.46 7.24
N ASP A 69 8.80 -6.30 6.30
CA ASP A 69 7.99 -7.49 6.61
C ASP A 69 8.84 -8.57 7.31
N ALA A 70 10.15 -8.61 7.03
CA ALA A 70 11.11 -9.54 7.61
C ALA A 70 12.04 -8.90 8.68
N GLY A 71 11.73 -7.69 9.15
CA GLY A 71 12.60 -6.90 10.01
C GLY A 71 13.73 -6.18 9.25
N ARG A 72 14.26 -5.10 9.84
CA ARG A 72 15.32 -4.29 9.22
C ARG A 72 16.62 -5.10 9.11
N PRO A 73 17.19 -5.27 7.90
CA PRO A 73 18.45 -5.99 7.76
C PRO A 73 19.66 -5.12 8.12
N ASP A 74 20.78 -5.78 8.44
CA ASP A 74 22.03 -5.15 8.89
C ASP A 74 22.68 -4.22 7.84
N TRP A 75 22.41 -4.47 6.57
CA TRP A 75 22.93 -3.71 5.43
C TRP A 75 22.07 -2.50 5.06
N TRP A 76 20.92 -2.30 5.70
CA TRP A 76 20.02 -1.20 5.36
C TRP A 76 20.48 0.14 5.93
N GLU A 77 20.82 1.06 5.05
CA GLU A 77 21.22 2.42 5.40
C GLU A 77 20.00 3.36 5.47
N GLU A 78 20.09 4.44 6.24
CA GLU A 78 18.94 5.34 6.48
C GLU A 78 18.41 5.99 5.19
N TRP A 79 19.29 6.39 4.26
CA TRP A 79 18.88 7.01 2.99
C TRP A 79 18.05 6.07 2.11
N MET A 80 18.20 4.75 2.29
CA MET A 80 17.45 3.75 1.52
C MET A 80 15.97 3.76 1.89
N THR A 81 15.64 4.10 3.15
CA THR A 81 14.26 4.20 3.64
C THR A 81 13.50 5.27 2.88
N GLU A 82 14.03 6.49 2.81
CA GLU A 82 13.38 7.61 2.13
C GLU A 82 13.19 7.30 0.65
N ARG A 83 14.24 6.79 -0.02
CA ARG A 83 14.14 6.40 -1.43
C ARG A 83 13.05 5.35 -1.65
N ALA A 84 13.03 4.29 -0.86
CA ALA A 84 12.08 3.19 -1.02
C ALA A 84 10.64 3.62 -0.71
N LYS A 85 10.44 4.42 0.34
CA LYS A 85 9.14 4.99 0.71
C LYS A 85 8.59 5.85 -0.44
N HIS A 86 9.39 6.76 -0.98
CA HIS A 86 9.01 7.60 -2.11
C HIS A 86 8.68 6.80 -3.37
N GLU A 87 9.47 5.77 -3.70
CA GLU A 87 9.23 4.94 -4.88
C GLU A 87 7.93 4.12 -4.77
N LEU A 88 7.71 3.46 -3.63
CA LEU A 88 6.47 2.72 -3.39
C LEU A 88 5.26 3.65 -3.33
N PHE A 89 5.37 4.81 -2.67
CA PHE A 89 4.30 5.80 -2.63
C PHE A 89 3.98 6.33 -4.03
N ALA A 90 4.98 6.65 -4.84
CA ALA A 90 4.77 7.06 -6.23
C ALA A 90 4.08 5.95 -7.05
N ALA A 91 4.45 4.69 -6.84
CA ALA A 91 3.82 3.56 -7.49
C ALA A 91 2.37 3.32 -7.03
N TRP A 92 2.03 3.67 -5.78
CA TRP A 92 0.65 3.72 -5.31
C TRP A 92 -0.14 4.86 -5.97
N MET A 93 0.44 6.06 -5.99
CA MET A 93 -0.18 7.25 -6.57
C MET A 93 -0.28 7.20 -8.10
N ALA A 94 0.46 6.32 -8.78
CA ALA A 94 0.29 6.06 -10.20
C ALA A 94 -1.11 5.48 -10.54
N GLU A 95 -1.81 4.90 -9.56
CA GLU A 95 -3.19 4.41 -9.70
C GLU A 95 -4.24 5.51 -9.41
N TRP A 96 -3.81 6.74 -9.08
CA TRP A 96 -4.66 7.91 -8.79
C TRP A 96 -4.76 8.86 -10.00
N ASP A 97 -5.99 9.13 -10.47
CA ASP A 97 -6.25 10.04 -11.60
C ASP A 97 -6.59 11.48 -11.19
N GLY A 98 -6.47 11.83 -9.90
CA GLY A 98 -6.95 13.11 -9.35
C GLY A 98 -8.38 13.06 -8.79
N LYS A 99 -9.11 11.95 -9.00
CA LYS A 99 -10.47 11.75 -8.49
C LYS A 99 -10.78 10.31 -8.08
N THR A 100 -10.21 9.33 -8.76
CA THR A 100 -10.40 7.90 -8.56
C THR A 100 -9.08 7.24 -8.23
N LEU A 101 -9.08 6.45 -7.15
CA LEU A 101 -8.04 5.48 -6.84
C LEU A 101 -8.58 4.08 -7.10
N VAL A 102 -7.85 3.26 -7.85
CA VAL A 102 -8.27 1.89 -8.21
C VAL A 102 -7.27 0.86 -7.71
N ARG A 103 -7.69 0.01 -6.79
CA ARG A 103 -6.96 -1.17 -6.33
C ARG A 103 -7.68 -2.44 -6.81
N LYS A 104 -6.94 -3.36 -7.44
CA LYS A 104 -7.54 -4.60 -7.99
C LYS A 104 -7.85 -5.67 -6.95
N GLY A 105 -7.01 -5.78 -5.92
CA GLY A 105 -7.09 -6.84 -4.90
C GLY A 105 -7.62 -6.34 -3.57
N TYR A 106 -7.18 -7.00 -2.51
CA TYR A 106 -7.36 -6.57 -1.12
C TYR A 106 -6.69 -5.21 -0.88
N ALA A 107 -7.24 -4.44 0.06
CA ALA A 107 -6.63 -3.21 0.55
C ALA A 107 -6.66 -3.17 2.08
N ASP A 108 -5.48 -3.23 2.70
CA ASP A 108 -5.34 -3.02 4.13
C ASP A 108 -5.21 -1.53 4.47
N LEU A 109 -6.34 -0.89 4.74
CA LEU A 109 -6.42 0.53 5.08
C LEU A 109 -6.80 0.72 6.55
N ARG A 110 -6.38 -0.23 7.41
CA ARG A 110 -6.85 -0.31 8.80
C ARG A 110 -6.57 0.94 9.62
N SER A 111 -5.50 1.66 9.32
CA SER A 111 -5.08 2.88 10.02
C SER A 111 -5.63 4.15 9.39
N LEU A 112 -6.38 4.03 8.28
CA LEU A 112 -6.93 5.18 7.58
C LEU A 112 -8.00 5.85 8.46
N THR A 113 -7.75 7.11 8.80
CA THR A 113 -8.66 7.94 9.60
C THR A 113 -9.28 9.07 8.77
N GLU A 114 -8.68 9.42 7.62
CA GLU A 114 -9.17 10.47 6.74
C GLU A 114 -9.25 10.04 5.27
N ILE A 115 -10.33 10.45 4.61
CA ILE A 115 -10.52 10.34 3.16
C ILE A 115 -10.97 11.72 2.66
N PRO A 116 -10.34 12.35 1.66
CA PRO A 116 -10.80 13.64 1.16
C PRO A 116 -12.23 13.59 0.59
N ALA A 117 -12.94 14.71 0.66
CA ALA A 117 -14.26 14.83 0.07
C ALA A 117 -14.24 14.66 -1.46
N GLY A 118 -15.32 14.12 -2.02
CA GLY A 118 -15.51 14.02 -3.48
C GLY A 118 -14.66 12.99 -4.22
N VAL A 119 -13.88 12.16 -3.50
CA VAL A 119 -13.05 11.11 -4.11
C VAL A 119 -13.82 9.80 -4.33
N THR A 120 -13.32 8.98 -5.25
CA THR A 120 -13.79 7.62 -5.47
C THR A 120 -12.70 6.61 -5.15
N LEU A 121 -12.98 5.67 -4.24
CA LEU A 121 -12.14 4.51 -4.01
C LEU A 121 -12.81 3.28 -4.64
N ARG A 122 -12.09 2.59 -5.53
CA ARG A 122 -12.51 1.32 -6.12
C ARG A 122 -11.54 0.23 -5.69
N ILE A 123 -12.00 -0.71 -4.88
CA ILE A 123 -11.23 -1.85 -4.39
C ILE A 123 -11.91 -3.11 -4.93
N GLY A 124 -11.17 -3.93 -5.67
CA GLY A 124 -11.73 -5.12 -6.32
C GLY A 124 -11.95 -6.30 -5.37
N GLY A 125 -11.17 -6.39 -4.28
CA GLY A 125 -11.33 -7.38 -3.22
C GLY A 125 -11.93 -6.81 -1.94
N ASP A 126 -11.55 -7.39 -0.79
CA ASP A 126 -11.96 -6.89 0.52
C ASP A 126 -11.19 -5.62 0.91
N ALA A 127 -11.77 -4.80 1.78
CA ALA A 127 -11.13 -3.62 2.34
C ALA A 127 -11.22 -3.60 3.86
N ASN A 128 -10.09 -3.41 4.53
CA ASN A 128 -10.05 -3.19 5.96
C ASN A 128 -9.99 -1.69 6.26
N LEU A 129 -11.03 -1.12 6.85
CA LEU A 129 -11.20 0.33 7.11
C LEU A 129 -11.59 0.59 8.57
N ILE A 130 -11.08 -0.23 9.49
CA ILE A 130 -11.53 -0.25 10.89
C ILE A 130 -11.34 1.05 11.66
N SER A 131 -10.41 1.93 11.29
CA SER A 131 -10.17 3.20 12.00
C SER A 131 -11.02 4.36 11.46
N LEU A 132 -11.74 4.15 10.38
CA LEU A 132 -12.54 5.20 9.77
C LEU A 132 -13.83 5.44 10.58
N THR A 133 -13.94 6.61 11.20
CA THR A 133 -15.11 6.97 12.02
C THR A 133 -16.17 7.75 11.26
N THR A 134 -15.79 8.40 10.16
CA THR A 134 -16.65 9.20 9.29
C THR A 134 -16.22 9.08 7.82
N ILE A 135 -17.18 9.21 6.90
CA ILE A 135 -16.91 9.29 5.45
C ILE A 135 -17.31 10.68 4.96
N PRO A 136 -16.41 11.48 4.36
CA PRO A 136 -16.79 12.82 3.91
C PRO A 136 -17.82 12.84 2.78
N ALA A 137 -18.53 13.96 2.65
CA ALA A 137 -19.55 14.13 1.62
C ALA A 137 -18.98 13.94 0.21
N GLY A 138 -19.80 13.35 -0.67
CA GLY A 138 -19.43 13.11 -2.07
C GLY A 138 -18.43 11.96 -2.27
N VAL A 139 -17.99 11.28 -1.21
CA VAL A 139 -17.15 10.08 -1.35
C VAL A 139 -17.96 8.93 -1.95
N THR A 140 -17.34 8.21 -2.88
CA THR A 140 -17.85 6.94 -3.40
C THR A 140 -16.90 5.80 -3.05
N LEU A 141 -17.37 4.84 -2.25
CA LEU A 141 -16.66 3.59 -1.99
C LEU A 141 -17.31 2.46 -2.80
N ARG A 142 -16.51 1.80 -3.64
CA ARG A 142 -16.89 0.58 -4.36
C ARG A 142 -15.92 -0.52 -3.97
N ILE A 143 -16.38 -1.50 -3.21
CA ILE A 143 -15.59 -2.61 -2.68
C ILE A 143 -16.23 -3.89 -3.21
N GLY A 144 -15.48 -4.67 -3.99
CA GLY A 144 -15.99 -5.89 -4.63
C GLY A 144 -16.17 -7.05 -3.66
N GLY A 145 -15.41 -7.07 -2.57
CA GLY A 145 -15.57 -8.01 -1.47
C GLY A 145 -16.23 -7.40 -0.25
N ASP A 146 -15.81 -7.86 0.93
CA ASP A 146 -16.26 -7.36 2.22
C ASP A 146 -15.54 -6.06 2.61
N ALA A 147 -16.22 -5.22 3.40
CA ALA A 147 -15.63 -4.01 3.97
C ALA A 147 -15.76 -4.03 5.49
N ASN A 148 -14.64 -3.99 6.19
CA ASN A 148 -14.65 -3.84 7.65
C ASN A 148 -14.67 -2.35 8.04
N LEU A 149 -15.84 -1.88 8.48
CA LEU A 149 -16.12 -0.48 8.85
C LEU A 149 -16.62 -0.37 10.30
N ILE A 150 -16.12 -1.22 11.20
CA ILE A 150 -16.69 -1.38 12.56
C ILE A 150 -16.73 -0.07 13.39
N SER A 151 -15.82 0.87 13.14
CA SER A 151 -15.79 2.15 13.86
C SER A 151 -16.59 3.27 13.18
N LEU A 152 -17.20 3.01 12.02
CA LEU A 152 -17.93 4.02 11.28
C LEU A 152 -19.22 4.39 12.02
N THR A 153 -19.31 5.63 12.49
CA THR A 153 -20.47 6.13 13.24
C THR A 153 -21.36 7.06 12.41
N THR A 154 -20.82 7.65 11.36
CA THR A 154 -21.50 8.69 10.57
C THR A 154 -21.32 8.46 9.07
N ILE A 155 -22.44 8.48 8.33
CA ILE A 155 -22.49 8.51 6.87
C ILE A 155 -23.27 9.76 6.44
N PRO A 156 -22.59 10.84 6.01
CA PRO A 156 -23.22 12.05 5.51
C PRO A 156 -24.02 11.83 4.22
N ALA A 157 -24.90 12.79 3.92
CA ALA A 157 -25.59 12.85 2.64
C ALA A 157 -24.60 12.91 1.46
N GLY A 158 -24.96 12.26 0.35
CA GLY A 158 -24.14 12.24 -0.86
C GLY A 158 -22.99 11.21 -0.86
N VAL A 159 -22.86 10.39 0.19
CA VAL A 159 -21.97 9.22 0.17
C VAL A 159 -22.62 8.08 -0.62
N THR A 160 -21.84 7.42 -1.47
CA THR A 160 -22.24 6.18 -2.15
C THR A 160 -21.40 5.02 -1.62
N LEU A 161 -22.03 4.01 -1.01
CA LEU A 161 -21.38 2.76 -0.60
C LEU A 161 -21.92 1.60 -1.45
N ARG A 162 -21.02 0.89 -2.13
CA ARG A 162 -21.32 -0.37 -2.82
C ARG A 162 -20.30 -1.40 -2.35
N ILE A 163 -20.76 -2.34 -1.53
CA ILE A 163 -19.93 -3.38 -0.91
C ILE A 163 -20.54 -4.72 -1.30
N GLY A 164 -19.70 -5.67 -1.69
CA GLY A 164 -20.10 -6.99 -2.16
C GLY A 164 -20.15 -7.12 -3.68
N GLY A 165 -19.99 -8.37 -4.12
CA GLY A 165 -20.03 -8.82 -5.52
C GLY A 165 -21.43 -8.98 -6.08
#